data_AF-A0A2V9LP70-F1
#
_entry.id   AF-A0A2V9LP70-F1
#
_cell.length_a   1.000
_cell.length_b   1.000
_cell.length_c   1.000
_cell.angle_alpha   90.00
_cell.angle_beta   90.00
_cell.angle_gamma   90.00
#
_symmetry.space_group_name_H-M   'P 1'
#
loop_
_entity.id
_entity.type
_entity.pdbx_description
1 polymer ?
#
loop_
_entity_poly.entity_id
_entity_poly.type
_entity_poly.pdbx_seq_one_letter_code
_entity_poly.pdbx_strand_id
1 'polypeptide(L)'
;MKSSIMQLTKPFTINPVVGLLAGSLWIAGSALTALGADVFVVDTSRSQVSISGSVAGSPIREQGPGSLTTHYGGTLLAEVSSDTIQFPGQSQVVAVNSGSWQPLADGSDGSEPANYGGTATAFLTTGVAAVREARVDVTSGALAISDGRFDTQGLTFTIPSGASTSLSYRLRGANNSSGVYALAGESATGQEGQANLTTVGDEQVLTIPIHYTFYYSLVAQNDTTVTLRGQLVATRSLAAPIPTWLVTPQGQDGPNQNR
;
A
#
# COMPACT_ATOMS: atom_id res chain seq x y z
N MET A 1 -23.86 -34.55 0.79
CA MET A 1 -22.89 -33.69 0.07
C MET A 1 -22.02 -33.02 1.13
N LYS A 2 -20.70 -33.24 1.13
CA LYS A 2 -19.81 -32.54 2.07
C LYS A 2 -19.81 -31.07 1.68
N SER A 3 -20.27 -30.20 2.58
CA SER A 3 -20.08 -28.76 2.44
C SER A 3 -18.59 -28.48 2.58
N SER A 4 -17.89 -28.34 1.46
CA SER A 4 -16.50 -27.87 1.47
C SER A 4 -16.55 -26.39 1.84
N ILE A 5 -16.02 -26.05 3.01
CA ILE A 5 -15.84 -24.66 3.42
C ILE A 5 -14.82 -24.07 2.44
N MET A 6 -15.27 -23.23 1.50
CA MET A 6 -14.37 -22.49 0.61
C MET A 6 -13.62 -21.45 1.46
N GLN A 7 -12.29 -21.58 1.52
CA GLN A 7 -11.41 -20.65 2.22
C GLN A 7 -10.38 -20.10 1.24
N LEU A 8 -10.16 -18.79 1.30
CA LEU A 8 -9.07 -18.14 0.60
C LEU A 8 -7.75 -18.51 1.29
N THR A 9 -6.83 -19.11 0.54
CA THR A 9 -5.51 -19.50 1.05
C THR A 9 -4.43 -19.04 0.08
N LYS A 10 -3.25 -18.68 0.58
CA LYS A 10 -2.12 -18.37 -0.29
C LYS A 10 -1.53 -19.66 -0.87
N PRO A 11 -0.98 -19.64 -2.09
CA PRO A 11 -0.06 -20.69 -2.49
C PRO A 11 1.12 -20.80 -1.53
N PHE A 12 1.59 -22.03 -1.30
CA PHE A 12 2.91 -22.27 -0.75
C PHE A 12 3.96 -21.79 -1.75
N THR A 13 4.55 -20.62 -1.52
CA THR A 13 5.74 -20.18 -2.26
C THR A 13 6.95 -20.83 -1.60
N ILE A 14 7.55 -21.82 -2.27
CA ILE A 14 8.88 -22.32 -1.90
C ILE A 14 9.86 -21.27 -2.40
N ASN A 15 10.25 -20.33 -1.54
CA ASN A 15 11.44 -19.53 -1.82
C ASN A 15 12.63 -20.51 -1.87
N PRO A 16 13.45 -20.57 -2.94
CA PRO A 16 14.71 -21.27 -2.85
C PRO A 16 15.58 -20.51 -1.84
N VAL A 17 15.57 -21.01 -0.60
CA VAL A 17 16.56 -20.67 0.41
C VAL A 17 17.89 -21.19 -0.10
N VAL A 18 18.67 -20.32 -0.75
CA VAL A 18 20.12 -20.51 -0.79
C VAL A 18 20.59 -20.27 0.64
N GLY A 19 20.99 -21.36 1.30
CA GLY A 19 21.24 -21.39 2.72
C GLY A 19 22.45 -20.58 3.17
N LEU A 20 22.35 -20.08 4.39
CA LEU A 20 23.44 -20.20 5.36
C LEU A 20 22.81 -20.34 6.75
N LEU A 21 23.14 -21.42 7.45
CA LEU A 21 22.81 -21.65 8.85
C LEU A 21 23.51 -20.58 9.69
N ALA A 22 22.75 -19.71 10.37
CA ALA A 22 23.22 -18.97 11.53
C ALA A 22 22.06 -18.84 12.53
N GLY A 23 22.32 -19.28 13.77
CA GLY A 23 21.35 -19.42 14.83
C GLY A 23 20.64 -18.12 15.20
N SER A 24 19.40 -18.26 15.63
CA SER A 24 18.51 -17.19 16.03
C SER A 24 19.01 -16.49 17.30
N LEU A 25 19.50 -15.26 17.16
CA LEU A 25 19.63 -14.31 18.26
C LEU A 25 18.44 -13.35 18.18
N TRP A 26 17.46 -13.52 19.08
CA TRP A 26 16.35 -12.58 19.24
C TRP A 26 16.87 -11.30 19.88
N ILE A 27 17.27 -10.34 19.05
CA ILE A 27 17.38 -8.95 19.49
C ILE A 27 15.98 -8.37 19.32
N ALA A 28 15.30 -8.11 20.43
CA ALA A 28 14.18 -7.17 20.45
C ALA A 28 14.73 -5.78 20.11
N GLY A 29 14.87 -5.53 18.81
CA GLY A 29 15.24 -4.22 18.30
C GLY A 29 14.04 -3.31 18.48
N SER A 30 14.09 -2.43 19.48
CA SER A 30 13.36 -1.17 19.43
C SER A 30 13.54 -0.59 18.04
N ALA A 31 12.45 -0.23 17.37
CA ALA A 31 12.50 0.40 16.06
C ALA A 31 13.44 1.62 16.16
N LEU A 32 14.63 1.49 15.59
CA LEU A 32 15.45 2.64 15.28
C LEU A 32 14.62 3.41 14.25
N THR A 33 14.06 4.55 14.65
CA THR A 33 13.76 5.59 13.66
C THR A 33 15.07 5.83 12.95
N ALA A 34 15.14 5.49 11.67
CA ALA A 34 16.34 5.73 10.87
C ALA A 34 16.66 7.22 10.95
N LEU A 35 17.73 7.55 11.68
CA LEU A 35 18.26 8.91 11.77
C LEU A 35 18.74 9.29 10.36
N GLY A 36 17.90 9.96 9.58
CA GLY A 36 18.23 10.42 8.23
C GLY A 36 17.22 10.11 7.12
N ALA A 37 16.09 9.44 7.41
CA ALA A 37 15.06 9.24 6.39
C ALA A 37 14.28 10.54 6.10
N ASP A 38 14.19 10.89 4.83
CA ASP A 38 13.33 11.96 4.32
C ASP A 38 11.87 11.52 4.29
N VAL A 39 10.96 12.43 4.64
CA VAL A 39 9.52 12.16 4.63
C VAL A 39 8.91 12.79 3.38
N PHE A 40 8.38 11.96 2.51
CA PHE A 40 7.55 12.36 1.37
C PHE A 40 6.07 12.26 1.75
N VAL A 41 5.30 13.30 1.43
CA VAL A 41 3.85 13.31 1.59
C VAL A 41 3.21 12.81 0.30
N VAL A 42 2.41 11.75 0.38
CA VAL A 42 1.71 11.18 -0.77
C VAL A 42 0.59 12.13 -1.20
N ASP A 43 0.61 12.53 -2.46
CA ASP A 43 -0.41 13.36 -3.07
C ASP A 43 -1.60 12.49 -3.50
N THR A 44 -2.67 12.56 -2.72
CA THR A 44 -3.91 11.79 -2.95
C THR A 44 -4.55 12.08 -4.30
N SER A 45 -4.38 13.29 -4.85
CA SER A 45 -4.98 13.65 -6.15
C SER A 45 -4.28 12.99 -7.34
N ARG A 46 -2.99 12.67 -7.19
CA ARG A 46 -2.15 12.06 -8.23
C ARG A 46 -1.81 10.60 -8.01
N SER A 47 -2.14 10.07 -6.82
CA SER A 47 -1.88 8.68 -6.42
C SER A 47 -3.16 7.86 -6.53
N GLN A 48 -3.28 7.09 -7.60
CA GLN A 48 -4.46 6.27 -7.89
C GLN A 48 -4.02 4.84 -8.24
N VAL A 49 -4.74 3.85 -7.72
CA VAL A 49 -4.49 2.43 -7.99
C VAL A 49 -5.81 1.68 -8.22
N SER A 50 -5.84 0.91 -9.29
CA SER A 50 -6.96 0.06 -9.70
C SER A 50 -6.65 -1.43 -9.50
N ILE A 51 -7.68 -2.20 -9.15
CA ILE A 51 -7.64 -3.66 -9.05
C ILE A 51 -8.22 -4.29 -10.31
N SER A 52 -7.58 -5.37 -10.77
CA SER A 52 -8.06 -6.24 -11.84
C SER A 52 -7.69 -7.69 -11.54
N GLY A 53 -8.17 -8.64 -12.34
CA GLY A 53 -7.82 -10.05 -12.21
C GLY A 53 -9.04 -10.96 -12.26
N SER A 54 -8.95 -12.13 -11.64
CA SER A 54 -9.98 -13.16 -11.69
C SER A 54 -10.06 -13.98 -10.41
N VAL A 55 -11.22 -14.55 -10.12
CA VAL A 55 -11.46 -15.49 -9.02
C VAL A 55 -12.06 -16.76 -9.63
N ALA A 56 -11.40 -17.90 -9.46
CA ALA A 56 -11.80 -19.18 -10.05
C ALA A 56 -12.06 -19.10 -11.57
N GLY A 57 -11.22 -18.32 -12.28
CA GLY A 57 -11.35 -18.08 -13.73
C GLY A 57 -12.39 -17.04 -14.15
N SER A 58 -13.22 -16.52 -13.23
CA SER A 58 -14.18 -15.46 -13.51
C SER A 58 -13.56 -14.08 -13.25
N PRO A 59 -13.71 -13.11 -14.17
CA PRO A 59 -13.11 -11.79 -14.00
C PRO A 59 -13.72 -11.05 -12.80
N ILE A 60 -12.87 -10.34 -12.05
CA ILE A 60 -13.31 -9.41 -11.01
C ILE A 60 -13.92 -8.19 -11.72
N ARG A 61 -15.13 -7.81 -11.32
CA ARG A 61 -15.87 -6.65 -11.81
C ARG A 61 -16.19 -5.70 -10.68
N GLU A 62 -16.52 -4.47 -11.03
CA GLU A 62 -17.01 -3.48 -10.08
C GLU A 62 -18.36 -3.91 -9.48
N GLN A 63 -18.53 -3.68 -8.18
CA GLN A 63 -19.85 -3.74 -7.54
C GLN A 63 -20.69 -2.52 -7.91
N GLY A 64 -20.04 -1.38 -8.13
CA GLY A 64 -20.61 -0.14 -8.63
C GLY A 64 -19.50 0.77 -9.15
N PRO A 65 -19.84 1.85 -9.88
CA PRO A 65 -18.85 2.68 -10.56
C PRO A 65 -17.70 3.11 -9.64
N GLY A 66 -16.46 2.84 -10.06
CA GLY A 66 -15.25 3.22 -9.33
C GLY A 66 -14.89 2.29 -8.17
N SER A 67 -15.65 1.23 -7.88
CA SER A 67 -15.38 0.36 -6.73
C SER A 67 -14.05 -0.39 -6.82
N LEU A 68 -13.48 -0.55 -8.01
CA LEU A 68 -12.18 -1.18 -8.20
C LEU A 68 -11.01 -0.20 -8.26
N THR A 69 -11.25 1.11 -8.08
CA THR A 69 -10.20 2.13 -8.14
C THR A 69 -10.27 3.03 -6.91
N THR A 70 -9.13 3.27 -6.28
CA THR A 70 -9.07 4.23 -5.17
C THR A 70 -7.82 5.09 -5.22
N HIS A 71 -7.82 6.10 -4.38
CA HIS A 71 -6.70 7.02 -4.18
C HIS A 71 -5.92 6.67 -2.92
N TYR A 72 -4.65 7.05 -2.88
CA TYR A 72 -3.75 6.80 -1.75
C TYR A 72 -3.17 8.09 -1.20
N GLY A 73 -3.10 8.20 0.12
CA GLY A 73 -2.45 9.31 0.82
C GLY A 73 -1.49 8.80 1.90
N GLY A 74 -1.06 9.72 2.77
CA GLY A 74 -0.17 9.42 3.89
C GLY A 74 1.29 9.75 3.59
N THR A 75 2.22 8.94 4.07
CA THR A 75 3.67 9.23 3.98
C THR A 75 4.49 8.07 3.45
N LEU A 76 5.54 8.42 2.71
CA LEU A 76 6.61 7.53 2.29
C LEU A 76 7.90 7.98 2.97
N LEU A 77 8.60 7.05 3.60
CA LEU A 77 9.93 7.30 4.16
C LEU A 77 10.97 6.79 3.17
N ALA A 78 11.94 7.64 2.84
CA ALA A 78 13.04 7.26 1.97
C ALA A 78 14.33 7.95 2.41
N GLU A 79 15.44 7.24 2.38
CA GLU A 79 16.78 7.78 2.54
C GLU A 79 17.32 8.07 1.14
N VAL A 80 17.53 9.36 0.82
CA VAL A 80 17.94 9.80 -0.52
C VAL A 80 19.37 10.33 -0.46
N SER A 81 20.28 9.74 -1.23
CA SER A 81 21.62 10.27 -1.51
C SER A 81 21.68 10.89 -2.91
N SER A 82 22.88 11.29 -3.34
CA SER A 82 23.11 11.77 -4.71
C SER A 82 22.86 10.72 -5.79
N ASP A 83 23.04 9.44 -5.47
CA ASP A 83 23.14 8.33 -6.42
C ASP A 83 22.35 7.09 -5.98
N THR A 84 21.70 7.12 -4.80
CA THR A 84 20.89 6.02 -4.30
C THR A 84 19.64 6.51 -3.59
N ILE A 85 18.62 5.66 -3.57
CA ILE A 85 17.44 5.78 -2.72
C ILE A 85 17.21 4.46 -2.01
N GLN A 86 16.90 4.52 -0.72
CA GLN A 86 16.51 3.36 0.07
C GLN A 86 15.18 3.63 0.76
N PHE A 87 14.33 2.62 0.85
CA PHE A 87 13.10 2.66 1.64
C PHE A 87 13.32 1.80 2.89
N PRO A 88 13.54 2.41 4.08
CA PRO A 88 13.86 1.66 5.29
C PRO A 88 12.64 0.97 5.94
N GLY A 89 11.44 1.22 5.42
CA GLY A 89 10.17 0.84 6.04
C GLY A 89 9.55 1.97 6.86
N GLN A 90 8.51 1.65 7.63
CA GLN A 90 7.69 2.58 8.43
C GLN A 90 6.88 3.60 7.61
N SER A 91 6.85 3.47 6.28
CA SER A 91 5.94 4.23 5.44
C SER A 91 4.48 3.94 5.82
N GLN A 92 3.64 4.95 5.71
CA GLN A 92 2.22 4.90 6.07
C GLN A 92 1.40 5.30 4.85
N VAL A 93 1.41 4.46 3.82
CA VAL A 93 0.63 4.68 2.59
C VAL A 93 -0.74 4.07 2.78
N VAL A 94 -1.79 4.90 2.77
CA VAL A 94 -3.15 4.49 3.16
C VAL A 94 -4.12 4.75 2.01
N ALA A 95 -4.93 3.76 1.68
CA ALA A 95 -6.00 3.89 0.70
C ALA A 95 -7.17 4.70 1.27
N VAL A 96 -7.78 5.52 0.43
CA VAL A 96 -9.05 6.19 0.72
C VAL A 96 -10.21 5.24 0.44
N ASN A 97 -11.37 5.45 1.06
CA ASN A 97 -12.58 4.71 0.72
C ASN A 97 -13.09 5.18 -0.65
N SER A 98 -13.29 4.25 -1.60
CA SER A 98 -13.86 4.55 -2.93
C SER A 98 -15.39 4.58 -2.92
N GLY A 99 -16.01 4.11 -1.84
CA GLY A 99 -17.45 4.09 -1.65
C GLY A 99 -17.86 3.18 -0.51
N SER A 100 -19.14 2.81 -0.48
CA SER A 100 -19.69 1.82 0.46
C SER A 100 -19.99 0.52 -0.28
N TRP A 101 -19.22 -0.52 0.02
CA TRP A 101 -19.23 -1.78 -0.74
C TRP A 101 -19.63 -2.96 0.13
N GLN A 102 -20.19 -3.98 -0.51
CA GLN A 102 -20.60 -5.22 0.15
C GLN A 102 -19.41 -6.19 0.28
N PRO A 103 -19.42 -7.09 1.28
CA PRO A 103 -20.33 -7.15 2.44
C PRO A 103 -19.94 -6.14 3.53
N LEU A 104 -20.63 -6.15 4.69
CA LEU A 104 -20.17 -5.47 5.91
C LEU A 104 -18.78 -5.98 6.36
N ALA A 105 -18.12 -5.28 7.27
CA ALA A 105 -16.76 -5.60 7.75
C ALA A 105 -16.68 -7.02 8.31
N ASP A 106 -17.74 -7.49 8.96
CA ASP A 106 -17.86 -8.83 9.53
C ASP A 106 -18.22 -9.92 8.50
N GLY A 107 -18.39 -9.55 7.23
CA GLY A 107 -18.78 -10.45 6.14
C GLY A 107 -20.30 -10.67 6.02
N SER A 108 -21.10 -10.04 6.87
CA SER A 108 -22.57 -10.17 6.85
C SER A 108 -23.23 -9.28 5.78
N ASP A 109 -24.54 -9.40 5.67
CA ASP A 109 -25.33 -8.71 4.65
C ASP A 109 -25.37 -7.20 4.89
N GLY A 110 -24.95 -6.42 3.90
CA GLY A 110 -24.99 -4.96 3.94
C GLY A 110 -23.83 -4.34 3.18
N SER A 111 -23.78 -3.01 3.18
CA SER A 111 -22.68 -2.22 2.61
C SER A 111 -22.17 -1.23 3.65
N GLU A 112 -20.87 -1.00 3.66
CA GLU A 112 -20.21 -0.01 4.51
C GLU A 112 -18.97 0.55 3.80
N PRO A 113 -18.40 1.67 4.26
CA PRO A 113 -17.22 2.26 3.64
C PRO A 113 -16.08 1.24 3.44
N ALA A 114 -15.48 1.26 2.26
CA ALA A 114 -14.37 0.39 1.90
C ALA A 114 -13.46 1.02 0.85
N ASN A 115 -12.19 0.62 0.83
CA ASN A 115 -11.20 1.07 -0.14
C ASN A 115 -11.50 0.53 -1.53
N TYR A 116 -11.92 -0.74 -1.61
CA TYR A 116 -12.30 -1.41 -2.84
C TYR A 116 -13.53 -2.29 -2.64
N GLY A 117 -14.29 -2.49 -3.71
CA GLY A 117 -15.41 -3.41 -3.81
C GLY A 117 -15.35 -4.19 -5.12
N GLY A 118 -15.27 -5.51 -5.05
CA GLY A 118 -15.26 -6.40 -6.21
C GLY A 118 -16.43 -7.38 -6.20
N THR A 119 -16.90 -7.77 -7.39
CA THR A 119 -17.83 -8.88 -7.58
C THR A 119 -17.31 -9.82 -8.65
N ALA A 120 -17.53 -11.11 -8.46
CA ALA A 120 -17.23 -12.13 -9.46
C ALA A 120 -18.32 -13.20 -9.42
N THR A 121 -18.76 -13.63 -10.60
CA THR A 121 -19.73 -14.73 -10.74
C THR A 121 -19.06 -15.89 -11.45
N ALA A 122 -19.01 -17.03 -10.79
CA ALA A 122 -18.53 -18.28 -11.37
C ALA A 122 -19.64 -19.33 -11.24
N PHE A 123 -20.01 -19.94 -12.38
CA PHE A 123 -21.11 -20.90 -12.45
C PHE A 123 -22.43 -20.35 -11.88
N LEU A 124 -22.91 -20.93 -10.77
CA LEU A 124 -24.16 -20.58 -10.07
C LEU A 124 -23.89 -19.87 -8.73
N THR A 125 -22.67 -19.38 -8.51
CA THR A 125 -22.27 -18.66 -7.29
C THR A 125 -21.78 -17.27 -7.66
N THR A 126 -22.34 -16.26 -6.98
CA THR A 126 -21.85 -14.88 -7.04
C THR A 126 -21.17 -14.54 -5.73
N GLY A 127 -19.93 -14.07 -5.83
CA GLY A 127 -19.16 -13.56 -4.70
C GLY A 127 -19.04 -12.04 -4.78
N VAL A 128 -19.24 -11.38 -3.63
CA VAL A 128 -18.87 -9.98 -3.41
C VAL A 128 -17.78 -9.93 -2.36
N ALA A 129 -16.86 -8.99 -2.50
CA ALA A 129 -15.81 -8.74 -1.52
C ALA A 129 -15.45 -7.27 -1.43
N ALA A 130 -15.03 -6.83 -0.24
CA ALA A 130 -14.60 -5.47 0.03
C ALA A 130 -13.28 -5.47 0.80
N VAL A 131 -12.35 -4.62 0.36
CA VAL A 131 -11.06 -4.38 1.05
C VAL A 131 -11.18 -3.13 1.90
N ARG A 132 -10.73 -3.22 3.16
CA ARG A 132 -10.85 -2.15 4.16
C ARG A 132 -9.53 -1.88 4.84
N GLU A 133 -9.37 -0.63 5.28
CA GLU A 133 -8.19 -0.15 6.00
C GLU A 133 -6.87 -0.51 5.30
N ALA A 134 -6.84 -0.47 3.96
CA ALA A 134 -5.66 -0.83 3.19
C ALA A 134 -4.51 0.13 3.48
N ARG A 135 -3.47 -0.43 4.08
CA ARG A 135 -2.25 0.26 4.49
C ARG A 135 -1.05 -0.53 4.01
N VAL A 136 -0.07 0.18 3.48
CA VAL A 136 1.13 -0.42 2.91
C VAL A 136 2.36 0.34 3.40
N ASP A 137 3.36 -0.44 3.77
CA ASP A 137 4.73 -0.02 3.99
C ASP A 137 5.59 -0.40 2.78
N VAL A 138 6.66 0.36 2.55
CA VAL A 138 7.58 0.16 1.42
C VAL A 138 8.98 -0.05 1.98
N THR A 139 9.61 -1.14 1.58
CA THR A 139 10.99 -1.47 1.95
C THR A 139 11.84 -1.76 0.72
N SER A 140 13.16 -1.52 0.84
CA SER A 140 14.17 -1.91 -0.16
C SER A 140 15.57 -1.83 0.46
N GLY A 141 16.55 -2.43 -0.21
CA GLY A 141 17.95 -2.03 -0.05
C GLY A 141 18.24 -0.72 -0.78
N ALA A 142 19.50 -0.30 -0.82
CA ALA A 142 19.91 0.86 -1.63
C ALA A 142 19.71 0.57 -3.12
N LEU A 143 18.88 1.38 -3.78
CA LEU A 143 18.61 1.32 -5.21
C LEU A 143 19.37 2.45 -5.90
N ALA A 144 20.13 2.13 -6.95
CA ALA A 144 20.87 3.13 -7.70
C ALA A 144 19.91 4.08 -8.44
N ILE A 145 20.20 5.38 -8.35
CA ILE A 145 19.55 6.44 -9.10
C ILE A 145 20.42 6.76 -10.31
N SER A 146 19.83 6.71 -11.50
CA SER A 146 20.45 7.15 -12.74
C SER A 146 19.47 8.06 -13.48
N ASP A 147 19.88 9.30 -13.78
CA ASP A 147 19.04 10.32 -14.41
C ASP A 147 17.69 10.53 -13.69
N GLY A 148 17.72 10.52 -12.36
CA GLY A 148 16.53 10.65 -11.52
C GLY A 148 15.67 9.38 -11.47
N ARG A 149 16.08 8.26 -12.07
CA ARG A 149 15.29 7.03 -12.12
C ARG A 149 15.91 5.89 -11.35
N PHE A 150 15.07 5.00 -10.83
CA PHE A 150 15.49 3.76 -10.18
C PHE A 150 14.51 2.63 -10.48
N ASP A 151 14.99 1.39 -10.37
CA ASP A 151 14.21 0.19 -10.68
C ASP A 151 13.21 -0.13 -9.55
N THR A 152 11.94 -0.35 -9.90
CA THR A 152 10.92 -0.74 -8.93
C THR A 152 10.99 -2.18 -8.48
N GLN A 153 11.69 -3.08 -9.18
CA GLN A 153 11.84 -4.49 -8.77
C GLN A 153 12.50 -4.66 -7.40
N GLY A 154 13.34 -3.71 -6.99
CA GLY A 154 13.96 -3.70 -5.68
C GLY A 154 13.04 -3.28 -4.53
N LEU A 155 11.82 -2.82 -4.84
CA LEU A 155 10.82 -2.43 -3.83
C LEU A 155 10.02 -3.64 -3.37
N THR A 156 9.74 -3.69 -2.07
CA THR A 156 8.78 -4.62 -1.48
C THR A 156 7.68 -3.80 -0.80
N PHE A 157 6.45 -4.05 -1.21
CA PHE A 157 5.25 -3.47 -0.61
C PHE A 157 4.68 -4.49 0.38
N THR A 158 4.59 -4.10 1.64
CA THR A 158 4.15 -4.98 2.73
C THR A 158 2.97 -4.36 3.46
N ILE A 159 1.93 -5.13 3.72
CA ILE A 159 0.89 -4.74 4.66
C ILE A 159 1.45 -5.00 6.08
N PRO A 160 1.62 -3.98 6.94
CA PRO A 160 2.24 -4.16 8.24
C PRO A 160 1.53 -5.24 9.07
N SER A 161 2.28 -6.01 9.87
CA SER A 161 1.74 -7.11 10.67
C SER A 161 0.72 -6.68 11.74
N GLY A 162 0.76 -5.40 12.15
CA GLY A 162 -0.24 -4.80 13.04
C GLY A 162 -1.35 -4.02 12.32
N ALA A 163 -1.41 -4.05 10.99
CA ALA A 163 -2.44 -3.32 10.25
C ALA A 163 -3.81 -4.00 10.34
N SER A 164 -4.88 -3.20 10.40
CA SER A 164 -6.27 -3.67 10.35
C SER A 164 -6.76 -3.99 8.93
N THR A 165 -5.85 -4.06 7.95
CA THR A 165 -6.20 -4.30 6.55
C THR A 165 -6.86 -5.67 6.40
N SER A 166 -8.04 -5.67 5.81
CA SER A 166 -8.87 -6.88 5.72
C SER A 166 -9.63 -6.97 4.40
N LEU A 167 -9.97 -8.21 4.03
CA LEU A 167 -10.84 -8.57 2.92
C LEU A 167 -12.07 -9.29 3.49
N SER A 168 -13.21 -8.61 3.51
CA SER A 168 -14.49 -9.24 3.84
C SER A 168 -15.12 -9.78 2.57
N TYR A 169 -15.66 -11.00 2.60
CA TYR A 169 -16.27 -11.64 1.43
C TYR A 169 -17.57 -12.34 1.77
N ARG A 170 -18.44 -12.47 0.77
CA ARG A 170 -19.71 -13.19 0.86
C ARG A 170 -20.06 -13.82 -0.48
N LEU A 171 -20.37 -15.11 -0.44
CA LEU A 171 -20.80 -15.93 -1.57
C LEU A 171 -22.28 -16.24 -1.44
N ARG A 172 -23.02 -16.14 -2.53
CA ARG A 172 -24.45 -16.48 -2.63
C ARG A 172 -24.70 -17.36 -3.86
N GLY A 173 -25.68 -18.27 -3.76
CA GLY A 173 -26.12 -19.12 -4.87
C GLY A 173 -25.99 -20.61 -4.54
N ALA A 174 -25.39 -21.40 -5.44
CA ALA A 174 -25.17 -22.83 -5.24
C ALA A 174 -24.29 -23.14 -4.02
N ASN A 175 -23.41 -22.20 -3.65
CA ASN A 175 -22.66 -22.20 -2.40
C ASN A 175 -22.93 -20.89 -1.66
N ASN A 176 -23.15 -20.97 -0.35
CA ASN A 176 -23.30 -19.80 0.51
C ASN A 176 -22.21 -19.85 1.58
N SER A 177 -21.44 -18.76 1.69
CA SER A 177 -20.36 -18.63 2.68
C SER A 177 -20.07 -17.15 2.88
N SER A 178 -19.49 -16.78 4.01
CA SER A 178 -18.97 -15.45 4.25
C SER A 178 -17.81 -15.52 5.23
N GLY A 179 -17.00 -14.47 5.24
CA GLY A 179 -15.93 -14.36 6.21
C GLY A 179 -15.11 -13.10 6.02
N VAL A 180 -14.09 -13.01 6.86
CA VAL A 180 -13.11 -11.93 6.86
C VAL A 180 -11.73 -12.55 6.85
N TYR A 181 -10.90 -12.10 5.91
CA TYR A 181 -9.52 -12.51 5.79
C TYR A 181 -8.63 -11.32 6.16
N ALA A 182 -7.77 -11.51 7.17
CA ALA A 182 -6.79 -10.51 7.54
C ALA A 182 -5.64 -10.52 6.52
N LEU A 183 -5.30 -9.34 5.98
CA LEU A 183 -4.21 -9.18 5.01
C LEU A 183 -2.92 -8.67 5.69
N ALA A 184 -2.87 -8.65 7.02
CA ALA A 184 -1.68 -8.25 7.75
C ALA A 184 -0.51 -9.21 7.46
N GLY A 185 0.66 -8.64 7.16
CA GLY A 185 1.86 -9.39 6.81
C GLY A 185 1.92 -9.90 5.37
N GLU A 186 0.92 -9.61 4.52
CA GLU A 186 1.06 -9.85 3.07
C GLU A 186 2.14 -8.94 2.49
N SER A 187 2.91 -9.46 1.54
CA SER A 187 3.86 -8.65 0.80
C SER A 187 3.91 -9.04 -0.67
N ALA A 188 4.32 -8.09 -1.50
CA ALA A 188 4.63 -8.31 -2.90
C ALA A 188 5.88 -7.52 -3.29
N THR A 189 6.72 -8.12 -4.11
CA THR A 189 7.88 -7.47 -4.72
C THR A 189 7.48 -6.75 -5.99
N GLY A 190 8.17 -5.65 -6.28
CA GLY A 190 8.00 -4.87 -7.49
C GLY A 190 8.13 -5.72 -8.73
N GLN A 191 7.30 -5.41 -9.72
CA GLN A 191 7.50 -5.89 -11.08
C GLN A 191 8.44 -4.94 -11.83
N GLU A 192 8.91 -5.36 -13.01
CA GLU A 192 9.73 -4.53 -13.90
C GLU A 192 9.05 -3.17 -14.14
N GLY A 193 9.80 -2.10 -13.87
CA GLY A 193 9.31 -0.74 -13.95
C GLY A 193 10.38 0.27 -13.55
N GLN A 194 10.14 1.55 -13.85
CA GLN A 194 11.01 2.64 -13.46
C GLN A 194 10.23 3.66 -12.63
N ALA A 195 10.70 3.91 -11.42
CA ALA A 195 10.29 5.06 -10.63
C ALA A 195 11.13 6.28 -11.00
N ASN A 196 10.62 7.46 -10.69
CA ASN A 196 11.26 8.73 -11.00
C ASN A 196 11.31 9.63 -9.76
N LEU A 197 12.43 10.30 -9.57
CA LEU A 197 12.72 11.26 -8.53
C LEU A 197 13.23 12.53 -9.20
N THR A 198 12.39 13.55 -9.22
CA THR A 198 12.70 14.82 -9.88
C THR A 198 12.69 15.96 -8.88
N THR A 199 13.66 16.85 -8.99
CA THR A 199 13.70 18.08 -8.20
C THR A 199 13.37 19.27 -9.09
N VAL A 200 12.39 20.07 -8.68
CA VAL A 200 12.00 21.32 -9.36
C VAL A 200 12.00 22.43 -8.32
N GLY A 201 12.99 23.32 -8.39
CA GLY A 201 13.22 24.32 -7.35
C GLY A 201 13.50 23.65 -6.00
N ASP A 202 12.74 24.04 -4.99
CA ASP A 202 12.84 23.49 -3.62
C ASP A 202 11.87 22.31 -3.38
N GLU A 203 11.21 21.77 -4.40
CA GLU A 203 10.34 20.60 -4.27
C GLU A 203 10.95 19.39 -4.95
N GLN A 204 10.97 18.26 -4.25
CA GLN A 204 11.31 16.97 -4.82
C GLN A 204 10.05 16.11 -4.95
N VAL A 205 9.83 15.55 -6.14
CA VAL A 205 8.68 14.73 -6.49
C VAL A 205 9.16 13.31 -6.78
N LEU A 206 8.62 12.36 -6.02
CA LEU A 206 8.82 10.92 -6.17
C LEU A 206 7.58 10.31 -6.83
N THR A 207 7.75 9.62 -7.96
CA THR A 207 6.70 8.89 -8.66
C THR A 207 7.08 7.41 -8.76
N ILE A 208 6.28 6.54 -8.15
CA ILE A 208 6.47 5.09 -8.16
C ILE A 208 5.31 4.45 -8.93
N PRO A 209 5.54 3.82 -10.09
CA PRO A 209 4.50 3.04 -10.75
C PRO A 209 4.12 1.82 -9.90
N ILE A 210 2.83 1.54 -9.84
CA ILE A 210 2.29 0.38 -9.13
C ILE A 210 1.93 -0.67 -10.17
N HIS A 211 2.57 -1.83 -10.08
CA HIS A 211 2.22 -3.02 -10.86
C HIS A 211 2.58 -4.26 -10.04
N TYR A 212 1.58 -4.86 -9.39
CA TYR A 212 1.77 -6.00 -8.49
C TYR A 212 0.68 -7.03 -8.72
N THR A 213 1.04 -8.30 -8.74
CA THR A 213 0.07 -9.40 -8.86
C THR A 213 0.19 -10.32 -7.66
N PHE A 214 -0.92 -10.51 -6.96
CA PHE A 214 -1.11 -11.47 -5.90
C PHE A 214 -1.83 -12.70 -6.45
N TYR A 215 -1.41 -13.86 -5.97
CA TYR A 215 -2.02 -15.15 -6.29
C TYR A 215 -2.61 -15.76 -5.03
N TYR A 216 -3.84 -16.23 -5.13
CA TYR A 216 -4.54 -16.94 -4.06
C TYR A 216 -5.19 -18.20 -4.62
N SER A 217 -5.53 -19.12 -3.71
CA SER A 217 -6.19 -20.38 -4.00
C SER A 217 -7.53 -20.40 -3.27
N LEU A 218 -8.62 -20.58 -4.02
CA LEU A 218 -9.99 -20.67 -3.49
C LEU A 218 -10.57 -22.09 -3.70
N VAL A 219 -10.48 -22.60 -4.93
CA VAL A 219 -10.97 -23.94 -5.34
C VAL A 219 -9.80 -24.80 -5.81
N ALA A 220 -8.92 -24.23 -6.62
CA ALA A 220 -7.68 -24.86 -7.08
C ALA A 220 -6.48 -23.97 -6.74
N GLN A 221 -5.28 -24.53 -6.84
CA GLN A 221 -4.04 -23.79 -6.61
C GLN A 221 -3.93 -22.60 -7.58
N ASN A 222 -3.70 -21.40 -7.06
CA ASN A 222 -3.51 -20.16 -7.83
C ASN A 222 -4.66 -19.82 -8.79
N ASP A 223 -5.88 -20.23 -8.46
CA ASP A 223 -7.05 -19.96 -9.29
C ASP A 223 -7.60 -18.52 -9.15
N THR A 224 -7.00 -17.74 -8.26
CA THR A 224 -7.38 -16.36 -7.98
C THR A 224 -6.19 -15.45 -8.20
N THR A 225 -6.35 -14.47 -9.07
CA THR A 225 -5.36 -13.46 -9.42
C THR A 225 -5.90 -12.08 -9.09
N VAL A 226 -5.10 -11.28 -8.39
CA VAL A 226 -5.42 -9.88 -8.07
C VAL A 226 -4.23 -9.03 -8.50
N THR A 227 -4.43 -8.20 -9.50
CA THR A 227 -3.41 -7.29 -10.03
C THR A 227 -3.76 -5.85 -9.69
N LEU A 228 -2.86 -5.17 -8.99
CA LEU A 228 -2.92 -3.74 -8.73
C LEU A 228 -2.11 -2.99 -9.79
N ARG A 229 -2.71 -1.95 -10.37
CA ARG A 229 -2.06 -1.06 -11.35
C ARG A 229 -2.33 0.40 -11.06
N GLY A 230 -1.34 1.25 -11.25
CA GLY A 230 -1.49 2.70 -11.05
C GLY A 230 -0.17 3.37 -10.73
N GLN A 231 -0.21 4.37 -9.86
CA GLN A 231 1.00 5.06 -9.40
C GLN A 231 0.80 5.66 -8.01
N LEU A 232 1.92 5.85 -7.31
CA LEU A 232 2.04 6.71 -6.14
C LEU A 232 2.88 7.92 -6.54
N VAL A 233 2.40 9.11 -6.22
CA VAL A 233 3.12 10.36 -6.39
C VAL A 233 3.22 11.02 -5.02
N ALA A 234 4.43 11.33 -4.59
CA ALA A 234 4.69 11.93 -3.29
C ALA A 234 5.69 13.07 -3.42
N THR A 235 5.59 14.08 -2.55
CA THR A 235 6.47 15.25 -2.60
C THR A 235 7.10 15.54 -1.24
N ARG A 236 8.28 16.17 -1.28
CA ARG A 236 8.91 16.75 -0.09
C ARG A 236 9.49 18.12 -0.44
N SER A 237 9.57 18.98 0.58
CA SER A 237 10.29 20.25 0.47
C SER A 237 11.76 20.05 0.82
N LEU A 238 12.64 20.66 0.04
CA LEU A 238 14.08 20.77 0.27
C LEU A 238 14.45 22.12 0.91
N ALA A 239 13.46 23.00 1.12
CA ALA A 239 13.70 24.30 1.74
C ALA A 239 14.22 24.12 3.17
N ALA A 240 15.28 24.86 3.51
CA ALA A 240 15.81 24.85 4.87
C ALA A 240 14.72 25.33 5.84
N PRO A 241 14.54 24.67 7.01
CA PRO A 241 13.62 25.16 8.02
C PRO A 241 14.05 26.56 8.45
N ILE A 242 13.14 27.54 8.37
CA ILE A 242 13.41 28.90 8.83
C ILE A 242 13.68 28.82 10.33
N PRO A 243 14.85 29.27 10.81
CA PRO A 243 15.13 29.24 12.24
C PRO A 243 14.11 30.13 12.98
N THR A 244 13.51 29.61 14.05
CA THR A 244 12.49 30.33 14.83
C THR A 244 13.01 31.64 15.45
N TRP A 245 14.33 31.76 15.64
CA TRP A 245 14.98 33.00 16.09
C TRP A 245 15.13 34.07 15.01
N LEU A 246 14.83 33.75 13.74
CA LEU A 246 14.80 34.71 12.63
C LEU A 246 13.45 35.39 12.46
N VAL A 247 12.41 34.96 13.19
CA VAL A 247 11.13 35.67 13.27
C VAL A 247 11.32 36.84 14.24
N THR A 248 11.91 37.93 13.76
CA THR A 248 11.99 39.16 14.54
C THR A 248 10.56 39.69 14.73
N PRO A 249 10.07 39.92 15.96
CA PRO A 249 8.86 40.69 16.16
C PRO A 249 9.13 42.11 15.61
N GLN A 250 8.59 42.42 14.44
CA GLN A 250 8.59 43.81 14.00
C GLN A 250 7.62 44.58 14.89
N GLY A 251 8.19 45.41 15.76
CA GLY A 251 7.47 46.53 16.38
C GLY A 251 7.43 46.48 17.89
N GLN A 252 8.49 46.99 18.52
CA GLN A 252 8.37 48.12 19.45
C GLN A 252 9.78 48.57 19.82
N ASP A 253 10.33 49.52 19.06
CA ASP A 253 11.33 50.43 19.60
C ASP A 253 11.12 51.82 18.99
N GLY A 254 10.68 52.72 19.86
CA GLY A 254 10.71 54.16 19.66
C GLY A 254 10.91 54.78 21.04
N PRO A 255 12.01 55.52 21.28
CA PRO A 255 12.38 55.97 22.61
C PRO A 255 11.56 57.20 22.99
N ASN A 256 11.12 57.29 24.24
CA ASN A 256 10.74 58.59 24.79
C ASN A 256 11.68 58.94 25.95
N GLN A 257 12.70 59.72 25.59
CA GLN A 257 13.46 60.51 26.55
C GLN A 257 12.64 61.72 26.98
N ASN A 258 12.60 61.95 28.30
CA ASN A 258 12.39 63.22 29.02
C ASN A 258 11.54 64.33 28.37
N ARG A 259 10.36 64.58 28.96
CA ARG A 259 10.05 65.87 29.59
C ARG A 259 8.84 65.79 30.52
#